data_AF-A0A7X8VT14-F1
#
_entry.id   AF-A0A7X8VT14-F1
#
_cell.length_a   1.000
_cell.length_b   1.000
_cell.length_c   1.000
_cell.angle_alpha   90.00
_cell.angle_beta   90.00
_cell.angle_gamma   90.00
#
_symmetry.space_group_name_H-M   'P 1'
#
loop_
_entity.id
_entity.type
_entity.pdbx_description
1 polymer ?
#
loop_
_entity_poly.entity_id
_entity_poly.type
_entity_poly.pdbx_seq_one_letter_code
_entity_poly.pdbx_strand_id
1 'polypeptide(L)' 'MLIDPRVFLISRIILFFVATWFIYTALQAVDFSRVFKQNSTNQIRFILMVVSVIMGYLFVDAFISLFEMVNELLF' A
#
# COMPACT_ATOMS: atom_id res chain seq x y z
N MET A 1 -9.53 15.70 -21.00
CA MET A 1 -9.17 15.45 -19.58
C MET A 1 -10.28 15.96 -18.67
N LEU A 2 -11.22 15.08 -18.29
CA LEU A 2 -12.32 15.43 -17.37
C LEU A 2 -11.89 15.48 -15.90
N ILE A 3 -10.80 14.80 -15.56
CA ILE A 3 -10.20 14.79 -14.22
C ILE A 3 -8.80 15.41 -14.31
N ASP A 4 -8.53 16.41 -13.46
CA ASP A 4 -7.24 17.10 -13.39
C ASP A 4 -6.15 16.14 -12.85
N PRO A 5 -4.97 16.05 -13.48
CA PRO A 5 -3.83 15.27 -13.00
C PRO A 5 -3.49 15.48 -11.51
N ARG A 6 -3.76 16.67 -10.98
CA ARG A 6 -3.57 17.00 -9.56
C ARG A 6 -4.47 16.16 -8.64
N VAL A 7 -5.66 15.79 -9.09
CA VAL A 7 -6.59 14.95 -8.31
C VAL A 7 -6.01 13.55 -8.13
N PHE A 8 -5.42 12.97 -9.17
CA PHE A 8 -4.75 11.67 -9.07
C PHE A 8 -3.54 11.72 -8.13
N LEU A 9 -2.76 12.81 -8.17
CA LEU A 9 -1.62 13.00 -7.26
C LEU A 9 -2.05 13.13 -5.79
N ILE A 10 -3.07 13.94 -5.51
CA ILE A 10 -3.61 14.10 -4.14
C ILE A 10 -4.18 12.77 -3.66
N SER A 11 -4.93 12.07 -4.53
CA SER A 11 -5.50 10.75 -4.21
C SER A 11 -4.41 9.72 -3.91
N ARG A 12 -3.31 9.72 -4.67
CA ARG A 12 -2.15 8.83 -4.45
C ARG A 12 -1.55 9.05 -3.07
N ILE A 13 -1.40 10.29 -2.63
CA ILE A 13 -0.87 10.62 -1.29
C ILE A 13 -1.84 10.14 -0.19
N ILE A 14 -3.13 10.46 -0.31
CA ILE A 14 -4.12 10.08 0.71
C ILE A 14 -4.26 8.55 0.81
N LEU A 15 -4.42 7.89 -0.34
CA LEU A 15 -4.55 6.45 -0.41
C LEU A 15 -3.28 5.75 0.08
N PHE A 16 -2.09 6.32 -0.11
CA PHE A 16 -0.85 5.74 0.40
C PHE A 16 -0.89 5.55 1.92
N PHE A 17 -1.33 6.55 2.68
CA PHE A 17 -1.40 6.43 4.14
C PHE A 17 -2.46 5.42 4.57
N VAL A 18 -3.64 5.44 3.95
CA VAL A 18 -4.73 4.51 4.26
C VAL A 18 -4.36 3.07 3.90
N ALA A 19 -3.81 2.84 2.71
CA ALA A 19 -3.39 1.54 2.23
C ALA A 19 -2.24 0.97 3.05
N THR A 20 -1.21 1.79 3.36
CA THR A 20 -0.07 1.35 4.17
C THR A 20 -0.52 0.91 5.56
N TRP A 21 -1.42 1.67 6.20
CA TRP A 21 -1.98 1.29 7.51
C TRP A 21 -2.82 0.01 7.44
N PHE A 22 -3.65 -0.12 6.40
CA PHE A 22 -4.45 -1.31 6.17
C PHE A 22 -3.58 -2.55 5.95
N ILE A 23 -2.57 -2.46 5.08
CA ILE A 23 -1.63 -3.55 4.78
C ILE A 23 -0.82 -3.94 6.02
N TYR A 24 -0.37 -2.97 6.81
CA TYR A 24 0.35 -3.26 8.05
C TYR A 24 -0.52 -4.01 9.06
N THR A 25 -1.80 -3.65 9.17
CA THR A 25 -2.76 -4.37 10.02
C THR A 25 -3.02 -5.78 9.49
N ALA A 26 -3.22 -5.93 8.18
CA ALA A 26 -3.45 -7.21 7.53
C ALA A 26 -2.26 -8.16 7.67
N LEU A 27 -1.03 -7.65 7.48
CA LEU A 27 0.19 -8.42 7.64
C LEU A 27 0.36 -8.88 9.08
N GLN A 28 0.07 -8.06 10.08
CA GLN A 28 0.14 -8.48 11.49
C GLN A 28 -0.85 -9.59 11.87
N ALA A 29 -1.94 -9.77 11.13
CA ALA A 29 -2.88 -10.87 11.35
C ALA A 29 -2.33 -12.23 10.88
N VAL A 30 -1.24 -12.24 10.09
CA VAL A 30 -0.59 -13.45 9.61
C VAL A 30 0.30 -14.05 10.71
N ASP A 31 0.21 -15.36 10.90
CA ASP A 31 1.04 -16.08 11.88
C ASP A 31 2.47 -16.29 11.36
N PHE A 32 3.40 -15.45 11.86
CA PHE A 32 4.82 -15.52 11.53
C PHE A 32 5.63 -16.47 12.41
N SER A 33 5.00 -17.18 13.36
CA SER A 33 5.69 -18.10 14.27
C SER A 33 6.43 -19.24 13.56
N ARG A 34 6.02 -19.59 12.34
CA ARG A 34 6.65 -20.63 11.51
C ARG A 34 7.90 -20.16 10.78
N VAL A 35 8.05 -18.85 10.55
CA VAL A 35 9.11 -18.28 9.69
C VAL A 35 10.22 -17.66 10.54
N PHE A 36 9.88 -17.11 11.71
CA PHE A 36 10.83 -16.40 12.57
C PHE A 36 11.14 -17.16 13.85
N LYS A 37 12.37 -17.00 14.36
CA LYS A 37 12.76 -17.55 15.66
C LYS A 37 11.94 -16.92 16.78
N GLN A 38 11.65 -17.72 17.82
CA GLN A 38 11.02 -17.24 19.04
C GLN A 38 11.89 -16.10 19.64
N ASN A 39 11.22 -15.05 20.14
CA ASN A 39 11.81 -13.82 20.71
C ASN A 39 12.31 -12.75 19.70
N SER A 40 12.00 -12.85 18.40
CA SER A 40 12.34 -11.83 17.39
C SER A 40 11.25 -10.78 17.12
N THR A 41 10.34 -10.52 18.07
CA THR A 41 9.14 -9.66 17.88
C THR A 41 9.46 -8.28 17.30
N ASN A 42 10.52 -7.61 17.77
CA ASN A 42 10.90 -6.29 17.26
C ASN A 42 11.43 -6.34 15.82
N GLN A 43 12.16 -7.39 15.46
CA GLN A 43 12.67 -7.59 14.10
C GLN A 43 11.52 -7.86 13.13
N ILE A 44 10.55 -8.69 13.54
CA ILE A 44 9.35 -8.98 12.76
C ILE A 44 8.58 -7.68 12.50
N ARG A 45 8.28 -6.90 13.55
CA ARG A 45 7.57 -5.62 13.40
C ARG A 45 8.28 -4.66 12.45
N PHE A 46 9.61 -4.56 12.54
CA PHE A 46 10.40 -3.72 11.64
C PHE A 46 10.27 -4.18 10.17
N ILE A 47 10.43 -5.48 9.92
CA ILE A 47 10.29 -6.04 8.57
C ILE A 47 8.87 -5.80 8.04
N LEU A 48 7.84 -6.05 8.84
CA LEU A 48 6.45 -5.84 8.43
C LEU A 48 6.17 -4.37 8.13
N MET A 49 6.75 -3.43 8.89
CA MET A 49 6.62 -2.00 8.60
C MET A 49 7.23 -1.66 7.23
N VAL A 50 8.45 -2.12 6.95
CA VAL A 50 9.12 -1.88 5.67
C VAL A 50 8.33 -2.50 4.52
N VAL A 51 7.90 -3.76 4.67
CA VAL A 51 7.09 -4.47 3.67
C VAL A 51 5.76 -3.75 3.43
N SER A 52 5.12 -3.24 4.48
CA SER A 52 3.85 -2.52 4.35
C SER A 52 3.99 -1.21 3.60
N VAL A 53 5.08 -0.47 3.82
CA VAL A 53 5.37 0.77 3.08
C VAL A 53 5.57 0.48 1.59
N ILE A 54 6.35 -0.56 1.27
CA ILE A 54 6.59 -0.97 -0.13
C ILE A 54 5.28 -1.44 -0.78
N MET A 55 4.55 -2.34 -0.12
CA MET A 55 3.27 -2.83 -0.64
C MET A 55 2.22 -1.72 -0.75
N GLY A 56 2.16 -0.80 0.21
CA GLY A 56 1.25 0.35 0.17
C GLY A 56 1.53 1.25 -1.03
N TYR A 57 2.81 1.53 -1.31
CA TYR A 57 3.20 2.25 -2.52
C TYR A 57 2.78 1.51 -3.79
N LEU A 58 3.15 0.23 -3.93
CA LEU A 58 2.83 -0.56 -5.12
C LEU A 58 1.32 -0.71 -5.35
N PHE A 59 0.56 -0.95 -4.28
CA PHE A 59 -0.88 -1.09 -4.34
C PHE A 59 -1.56 0.20 -4.82
N VAL A 60 -1.17 1.33 -4.24
CA VAL A 60 -1.78 2.62 -4.59
C VAL A 60 -1.37 3.07 -5.97
N ASP A 61 -0.12 2.85 -6.36
CA ASP A 61 0.35 3.16 -7.70
C ASP A 61 -0.40 2.36 -8.76
N ALA A 62 -0.54 1.04 -8.57
CA ALA A 62 -1.33 0.19 -9.44
C ALA A 62 -2.80 0.62 -9.49
N PHE A 63 -3.41 0.90 -8.33
CA PHE A 63 -4.80 1.31 -8.24
C PHE A 63 -5.05 2.63 -8.99
N ILE A 64 -4.27 3.68 -8.72
CA ILE A 64 -4.39 4.97 -9.39
C ILE A 64 -4.11 4.86 -10.90
N SER A 65 -3.10 4.08 -11.30
CA SER A 65 -2.78 3.85 -12.71
C SER A 65 -3.95 3.22 -13.48
N LEU A 66 -4.73 2.33 -12.84
CA LEU A 66 -5.94 1.79 -13.45
C LEU A 66 -6.99 2.88 -13.69
N PHE A 67 -7.18 3.82 -12.75
CA PHE A 67 -8.11 4.93 -12.95
C PHE A 67 -7.62 5.93 -13.99
N GLU A 68 -6.33 6.21 -14.03
CA GLU A 68 -5.71 7.04 -15.08
C GLU A 68 -5.97 6.41 -16.46
N MET A 69 -5.70 5.11 -16.61
CA MET A 69 -5.95 4.37 -17.87
C MET A 69 -7.44 4.35 -18.26
N VAL A 70 -8.34 4.15 -17.30
CA VAL A 70 -9.80 4.19 -17.56
C VAL A 70 -10.23 5.60 -17.99
N ASN A 71 -9.70 6.64 -17.36
CA ASN A 71 -9.99 8.02 -17.73
C ASN A 71 -9.45 8.41 -19.12
N GLU A 72 -8.31 7.84 -19.53
CA GLU A 72 -7.78 7.98 -20.90
C GLU A 72 -8.57 7.15 -21.94
N LEU A 73 -9.15 6.00 -21.55
CA LEU A 73 -9.92 5.15 -22.46
C LEU A 73 -11.35 5.68 -22.70
N LEU A 74 -11.95 6.29 -21.70
CA LEU A 74 -13.33 6.79 -21.79
C LEU A 74 -13.44 8.18 -22.43
N PHE A 75 -12.32 8.92 -22.58
CA PHE A 75 -12.30 10.32 -23.03
C PHE A 75 -11.05 10.69 -23.82
#